data_AF-A0A7Y4WZA0-F1
#
_entry.id   AF-A0A7Y4WZA0-F1
#
_cell.length_a   1.000
_cell.length_b   1.000
_cell.length_c   1.000
_cell.angle_alpha   90.00
_cell.angle_beta   90.00
_cell.angle_gamma   90.00
#
_symmetry.space_group_name_H-M   'P 1'
#
loop_
_entity.id
_entity.type
_entity.pdbx_description
1 polymer ?
#
loop_
_entity_poly.entity_id
_entity_poly.type
_entity_poly.pdbx_seq_one_letter_code
_entity_poly.pdbx_strand_id
1 'polypeptide(L)'
;AALSSFKAGKTRVLVATDVAARGIDIDAVSHVINYDVPVAPEDYVHRIGRTGRAGNLGKAITLFTLAEEHSLRAIEKLTGQQVERVFLPDFGGIKPVESASKPAASRSFRSFGGRRRR
;
A
#
# COMPACT_ATOMS: atom_id res chain seq x y z
N ALA A 1 -22.55 -5.15 19.59
CA ALA A 1 -23.53 -5.71 18.64
C ALA A 1 -22.91 -6.05 17.27
N ALA A 2 -22.37 -5.07 16.54
CA ALA A 2 -21.79 -5.31 15.21
C ALA A 2 -20.54 -6.23 15.24
N LEU A 3 -19.59 -5.93 16.13
CA LEU A 3 -18.37 -6.72 16.30
C LEU A 3 -18.66 -8.19 16.63
N SER A 4 -19.57 -8.44 17.58
CA SER A 4 -19.96 -9.78 17.98
C SER A 4 -20.60 -10.56 16.83
N SER A 5 -21.40 -9.90 15.99
CA SER A 5 -22.04 -10.53 14.83
C SER A 5 -21.03 -10.86 13.74
N PHE A 6 -20.02 -10.01 13.53
CA PHE A 6 -18.91 -10.28 12.63
C PHE A 6 -18.04 -11.44 13.11
N LYS A 7 -17.63 -11.44 14.40
CA LYS A 7 -16.88 -12.55 15.00
C LYS A 7 -17.63 -13.88 14.97
N ALA A 8 -18.96 -13.84 15.12
CA ALA A 8 -19.81 -15.02 15.01
C ALA A 8 -20.08 -15.47 13.56
N GLY A 9 -19.51 -14.80 12.55
CA GLY A 9 -19.71 -15.12 11.13
C GLY A 9 -21.09 -14.77 10.58
N LYS A 10 -21.98 -14.15 11.38
CA LYS A 10 -23.32 -13.71 10.96
C LYS A 10 -23.25 -12.51 10.01
N THR A 11 -22.21 -11.71 10.14
CA THR A 11 -21.92 -10.58 9.25
C THR A 11 -20.60 -10.83 8.54
N ARG A 12 -20.60 -10.75 7.21
CA ARG A 12 -19.42 -11.04 6.38
C ARG A 12 -18.47 -9.86 6.23
N VAL A 13 -18.96 -8.64 6.43
CA VAL A 13 -18.21 -7.40 6.20
C VAL A 13 -18.40 -6.47 7.40
N LEU A 14 -17.29 -5.95 7.90
CA LEU A 14 -17.27 -4.91 8.93
C LEU A 14 -16.58 -3.68 8.34
N VAL A 15 -17.25 -2.54 8.43
CA VAL A 15 -16.68 -1.23 8.07
C VAL A 15 -16.33 -0.50 9.35
N ALA A 16 -15.13 0.06 9.43
CA ALA A 16 -14.64 0.77 10.60
C ALA A 16 -13.72 1.93 10.18
N THR A 17 -13.64 2.94 11.04
CA THR A 17 -12.61 3.98 11.01
C THR A 17 -11.48 3.63 11.98
N ASP A 18 -10.31 4.27 11.87
CA ASP A 18 -9.19 3.99 12.78
C ASP A 18 -9.56 4.20 14.25
N VAL A 19 -10.38 5.22 14.53
CA VAL A 19 -10.89 5.48 15.89
C VAL A 19 -11.80 4.35 16.36
N ALA A 20 -12.73 3.90 15.52
CA ALA A 20 -13.63 2.81 15.87
C ALA A 20 -12.91 1.47 15.99
N ALA A 21 -11.79 1.27 15.28
CA ALA A 21 -11.00 0.04 15.28
C ALA A 21 -10.01 -0.08 16.46
N ARG A 22 -9.73 1.00 17.19
CA ARG A 22 -8.87 0.95 18.38
C ARG A 22 -9.53 0.14 19.49
N GLY A 23 -8.79 -0.82 20.06
CA GLY A 23 -9.31 -1.75 21.06
C GLY A 23 -10.19 -2.87 20.50
N ILE A 24 -10.37 -2.92 19.17
CA ILE A 24 -11.01 -4.04 18.50
C ILE A 24 -9.95 -5.08 18.16
N ASP A 25 -10.02 -6.21 18.86
CA ASP A 25 -9.25 -7.41 18.53
C ASP A 25 -10.02 -8.25 17.50
N ILE A 26 -9.76 -8.01 16.22
CA ILE A 26 -10.20 -8.86 15.10
C ILE A 26 -8.96 -9.28 14.35
N ASP A 27 -8.50 -10.48 14.63
CA ASP A 27 -7.39 -11.08 13.91
C ASP A 27 -7.91 -12.19 12.98
N ALA A 28 -7.08 -12.55 12.00
CA ALA A 28 -7.30 -13.64 11.04
C ALA A 28 -8.49 -13.45 10.08
N VAL A 29 -8.74 -12.22 9.62
CA VAL A 29 -9.63 -12.00 8.46
C VAL A 29 -8.91 -12.38 7.17
N SER A 30 -9.66 -12.84 6.16
CA SER A 30 -9.09 -13.19 4.86
C SER A 30 -8.74 -11.97 4.00
N HIS A 31 -9.43 -10.84 4.21
CA HIS A 31 -9.27 -9.62 3.43
C HIS A 31 -9.30 -8.38 4.33
N VAL A 32 -8.42 -7.43 4.03
CA VAL A 32 -8.46 -6.06 4.53
C VAL A 32 -8.56 -5.14 3.33
N ILE A 33 -9.53 -4.22 3.35
CA ILE A 33 -9.73 -3.23 2.30
C ILE A 33 -9.53 -1.85 2.93
N ASN A 34 -8.48 -1.16 2.51
CA ASN A 34 -8.32 0.27 2.78
C ASN A 34 -9.16 1.03 1.75
N TYR A 35 -10.25 1.63 2.20
CA TYR A 35 -11.09 2.45 1.32
C TYR A 35 -10.39 3.74 0.90
N ASP A 36 -9.67 4.37 1.83
CA ASP A 36 -8.79 5.51 1.60
C ASP A 36 -7.35 5.15 1.98
N VAL A 37 -6.38 5.79 1.34
CA VAL A 37 -4.96 5.58 1.66
C VAL A 37 -4.67 6.17 3.05
N PRO A 38 -4.11 5.40 4.00
CA PRO A 38 -3.71 5.92 5.29
C PRO A 38 -2.73 7.09 5.14
N VAL A 39 -2.97 8.20 5.85
CA VAL A 39 -2.07 9.37 5.84
C VAL A 39 -0.75 9.04 6.53
N ALA A 40 -0.82 8.30 7.64
CA ALA A 40 0.36 7.77 8.33
C ALA A 40 0.69 6.36 7.79
N PRO A 41 1.91 6.12 7.29
CA PRO A 41 2.34 4.80 6.81
C PRO A 41 2.24 3.69 7.86
N GLU A 42 2.40 4.02 9.14
CA GLU A 42 2.30 3.06 10.24
C GLU A 42 0.87 2.53 10.38
N ASP A 43 -0.13 3.37 10.13
CA ASP A 43 -1.54 2.97 10.18
C ASP A 43 -1.86 1.94 9.07
N TYR A 44 -1.21 2.04 7.91
CA TYR A 44 -1.30 1.00 6.88
C TYR A 44 -0.87 -0.37 7.42
N VAL A 45 0.30 -0.43 8.07
CA VAL A 45 0.83 -1.68 8.65
C VAL A 45 -0.10 -2.21 9.73
N HIS A 46 -0.64 -1.35 10.60
CA HIS A 46 -1.57 -1.74 11.64
C HIS A 46 -2.91 -2.26 11.09
N ARG A 47 -3.42 -1.68 10.00
CA ARG A 47 -4.65 -2.12 9.32
C ARG A 47 -4.46 -3.47 8.65
N ILE A 48 -3.42 -3.63 7.82
CA ILE A 48 -3.19 -4.90 7.10
C ILE A 48 -2.77 -6.03 8.05
N GLY A 49 -2.25 -5.69 9.24
CA GLY A 49 -1.91 -6.66 10.28
C GLY A 49 -3.09 -7.49 10.79
N ARG A 50 -4.33 -7.23 10.36
CA ARG A 50 -5.53 -8.02 10.66
C ARG A 50 -5.70 -9.26 9.79
N THR A 51 -4.97 -9.34 8.67
CA THR A 51 -4.95 -10.50 7.77
C THR A 51 -3.60 -11.23 7.80
N GLY A 52 -3.51 -12.42 7.18
CA GLY A 52 -2.23 -13.10 6.95
C GLY A 52 -1.52 -13.66 8.19
N ARG A 53 -2.23 -13.86 9.32
CA ARG A 53 -1.66 -14.37 10.58
C ARG A 53 -1.72 -15.90 10.69
N ALA A 54 -0.85 -16.46 11.53
CA ALA A 54 -0.81 -17.88 11.88
C ALA A 54 -0.68 -18.84 10.67
N GLY A 55 0.14 -18.45 9.68
CA GLY A 55 0.38 -19.24 8.47
C GLY A 55 -0.75 -19.20 7.44
N ASN A 56 -1.84 -18.47 7.72
CA ASN A 56 -2.91 -18.27 6.74
C ASN A 56 -2.51 -17.20 5.72
N LEU A 57 -2.98 -17.38 4.48
CA LEU A 57 -2.87 -16.36 3.45
C LEU A 57 -3.89 -15.24 3.70
N GLY A 58 -3.48 -14.02 3.42
CA GLY A 58 -4.30 -12.82 3.56
C GLY A 58 -4.14 -11.90 2.36
N LYS A 59 -5.17 -11.11 2.05
CA LYS A 59 -5.09 -10.07 1.01
C LYS A 59 -5.38 -8.70 1.61
N ALA A 60 -4.48 -7.76 1.34
CA ALA A 60 -4.70 -6.34 1.59
C ALA A 60 -4.90 -5.63 0.25
N ILE A 61 -6.01 -4.92 0.11
CA ILE A 61 -6.35 -4.15 -1.08
C ILE A 61 -6.51 -2.69 -0.65
N THR A 62 -5.90 -1.77 -1.37
CA THR A 62 -6.04 -0.34 -1.10
C THR A 62 -6.60 0.33 -2.33
N LEU A 63 -7.73 1.00 -2.17
CA LEU A 63 -8.22 1.93 -3.18
C LEU A 63 -7.45 3.24 -3.02
N PHE A 64 -7.02 3.82 -4.13
CA PHE A 64 -6.31 5.08 -4.09
C PHE A 64 -6.66 5.94 -5.30
N THR A 65 -6.52 7.24 -5.11
CA THR A 65 -6.66 8.26 -6.14
C THR A 65 -5.31 8.92 -6.42
N LEU A 66 -5.20 9.66 -7.53
CA LEU A 66 -3.98 10.41 -7.85
C LEU A 66 -3.61 11.44 -6.76
N ALA A 67 -4.60 11.97 -6.04
CA ALA A 67 -4.36 12.92 -4.95
C ALA A 67 -3.62 12.29 -3.75
N GLU A 68 -3.68 10.97 -3.60
CA GLU A 68 -3.10 10.23 -2.47
C GLU A 68 -1.74 9.60 -2.81
N GLU A 69 -1.18 9.88 -4.00
CA GLU A 69 0.05 9.26 -4.47
C GLU A 69 1.23 9.51 -3.52
N HIS A 70 1.29 10.67 -2.88
CA HIS A 70 2.31 10.97 -1.88
C HIS A 70 2.23 10.03 -0.66
N SER A 71 1.03 9.80 -0.13
CA SER A 71 0.79 8.90 1.00
C SER A 71 1.13 7.45 0.62
N LEU A 72 0.74 7.03 -0.59
CA LEU A 72 1.09 5.69 -1.11
C LEU A 72 2.62 5.50 -1.19
N ARG A 73 3.35 6.49 -1.71
CA ARG A 73 4.83 6.43 -1.77
C ARG A 73 5.46 6.36 -0.38
N ALA A 74 4.88 7.03 0.61
CA ALA A 74 5.35 6.95 1.99
C ALA A 74 5.15 5.54 2.58
N ILE A 75 4.03 4.89 2.26
CA ILE A 75 3.77 3.49 2.62
C ILE A 75 4.80 2.56 1.96
N GLU A 76 5.01 2.67 0.65
CA GLU A 76 5.97 1.84 -0.09
C GLU A 76 7.40 2.00 0.46
N LYS A 77 7.76 3.23 0.86
CA LYS A 77 9.05 3.51 1.49
C LYS A 77 9.17 2.85 2.87
N LEU A 78 8.11 2.87 3.68
CA LEU A 78 8.12 2.25 5.01
C LEU A 78 8.16 0.72 4.91
N THR A 79 7.38 0.13 4.00
CA THR A 79 7.28 -1.33 3.82
C THR A 79 8.47 -1.90 3.04
N GLY A 80 9.18 -1.08 2.29
CA GLY A 80 10.23 -1.51 1.37
C GLY A 80 9.70 -2.30 0.17
N GLN A 81 8.39 -2.23 -0.10
CA GLN A 81 7.73 -2.97 -1.18
C GLN A 81 6.91 -2.02 -2.04
N GLN A 82 7.03 -2.15 -3.36
CA GLN A 82 6.11 -1.47 -4.28
C GLN A 82 4.77 -2.18 -4.29
N VAL A 83 3.69 -1.41 -4.21
CA VAL A 83 2.34 -1.95 -4.26
C VAL A 83 1.95 -2.10 -5.74
N GLU A 84 1.50 -3.29 -6.12
CA GLU A 84 1.00 -3.54 -7.47
C GLU A 84 -0.23 -2.65 -7.75
N ARG A 85 -0.18 -1.91 -8.85
CA ARG A 85 -1.28 -1.06 -9.29
C ARG A 85 -2.16 -1.81 -10.28
N VAL A 86 -3.39 -2.11 -9.88
CA VAL A 86 -4.37 -2.81 -10.71
C VAL A 86 -5.44 -1.84 -11.19
N PHE A 87 -5.63 -1.74 -12.50
CA PHE A 87 -6.71 -0.97 -13.12
C PHE A 87 -7.80 -1.92 -13.61
N LEU A 88 -9.01 -1.77 -13.08
CA LEU A 88 -10.16 -2.53 -13.51
C LEU A 88 -10.84 -1.82 -14.69
N PRO A 89 -11.00 -2.48 -15.87
CA PRO A 89 -11.54 -1.85 -17.07
C PRO A 89 -12.89 -1.14 -16.87
N ASP A 90 -13.77 -1.71 -16.05
CA ASP A 90 -15.15 -1.23 -15.88
C ASP A 90 -15.36 -0.38 -14.61
N PHE A 91 -14.29 -0.08 -13.86
CA PHE A 91 -14.39 0.63 -12.57
C PHE A 91 -14.14 2.15 -12.69
N GLY A 92 -13.96 2.67 -13.91
CA GLY A 92 -13.84 4.11 -14.17
C GLY A 92 -12.52 4.76 -13.74
N GLY A 93 -11.48 3.97 -13.46
CA GLY A 93 -10.18 4.48 -13.02
C GLY A 93 -9.43 5.22 -14.14
N ILE A 94 -8.89 6.41 -13.84
CA ILE A 94 -7.99 7.13 -14.74
C ILE A 94 -6.63 6.41 -14.68
N LYS A 95 -6.21 5.82 -15.80
CA LYS A 95 -4.81 5.37 -15.94
C LYS A 95 -3.91 6.60 -15.87
N PRO A 96 -2.91 6.66 -14.97
CA PRO A 96 -1.88 7.67 -15.04
C PRO A 96 -1.30 7.61 -16.45
N VAL A 97 -1.38 8.72 -17.18
CA VAL A 97 -0.67 8.87 -18.43
C VAL A 97 0.80 8.64 -18.08
N GLU A 98 1.45 7.66 -18.69
CA GLU A 98 2.89 7.43 -18.48
C GLU A 98 3.63 8.72 -18.83
N SER A 99 3.91 9.55 -17.84
CA SER A 99 4.81 10.68 -18.01
C SER A 99 6.17 10.06 -18.26
N ALA A 100 6.61 10.09 -19.51
CA ALA A 100 7.88 9.57 -19.99
C ALA A 100 8.99 9.79 -18.95
N SER A 101 9.31 8.75 -18.18
CA SER A 101 10.47 8.77 -17.30
C SER A 101 11.69 8.84 -18.20
N LYS A 102 12.31 10.03 -18.25
CA LYS A 102 13.59 10.28 -18.92
C LYS A 102 14.57 9.15 -18.59
N PRO A 103 15.35 8.66 -19.56
CA PRO A 103 16.29 7.57 -19.32
C PRO A 103 17.30 8.01 -18.26
N ALA A 104 17.56 7.10 -17.33
CA ALA A 104 18.57 7.25 -16.29
C ALA A 104 19.89 7.69 -16.93
N ALA A 105 20.38 8.87 -16.52
CA ALA A 105 21.69 9.35 -16.91
C ALA A 105 22.73 8.31 -16.46
N SER A 106 23.31 7.59 -17.42
CA SER A 106 24.48 6.77 -17.21
C SER A 106 25.62 7.69 -16.77
N ARG A 107 25.91 7.69 -15.46
CA ARG A 107 27.16 8.23 -14.95
C ARG A 107 28.27 7.29 -15.41
N SER A 108 28.73 7.49 -16.65
CA SER A 108 30.03 6.99 -17.08
C SER A 108 31.09 7.74 -16.27
N PHE A 109 31.65 7.06 -15.27
CA PHE A 109 32.91 7.46 -14.68
C PHE A 109 33.98 7.32 -15.78
N ARG A 110 34.23 8.39 -16.52
CA ARG A 110 35.43 8.48 -17.37
C ARG A 110 36.64 8.62 -16.45
N SER A 111 37.34 7.50 -16.31
CA SER A 111 38.76 7.46 -16.01
C SER A 111 39.49 8.46 -16.91
N PHE A 112 40.07 9.51 -16.31
CA PHE A 112 41.09 10.33 -16.97
C PHE A 112 42.44 10.03 -16.33
N GLY A 113 43.07 8.98 -16.85
CA GLY A 113 44.52 8.90 -16.89
C GLY A 113 45.04 9.88 -17.94
N GLY A 114 45.75 10.91 -17.51
CA GLY A 114 46.37 11.92 -18.37
C GLY A 114 47.79 12.24 -17.90
N ARG A 115 48.77 11.61 -18.55
CA ARG A 115 50.21 11.79 -18.41
C ARG A 115 50.69 13.23 -18.61
N ARG A 116 51.78 13.54 -17.88
CA ARG A 116 53.06 14.19 -18.30
C ARG A 116 53.31 15.70 -18.08
N ARG A 117 54.50 15.92 -17.49
CA ARG A 117 55.52 16.99 -17.65
C ARG A 117 55.30 18.29 -16.85
N ARG A 118 56.14 18.53 -15.85
CA ARG A 118 57.52 19.02 -15.97
C ARG A 118 58.35 18.52 -14.80
#